data_AF-A0A3M1TIE2-F1
#
_entry.id   AF-A0A3M1TIE2-F1
#
_cell.length_a   1.000
_cell.length_b   1.000
_cell.length_c   1.000
_cell.angle_alpha   90.00
_cell.angle_beta   90.00
_cell.angle_gamma   90.00
#
_symmetry.space_group_name_H-M   'P 1'
#
loop_
_entity.id
_entity.type
_entity.pdbx_description
1 polymer ?
#
loop_
_entity_poly.entity_id
_entity_poly.type
_entity_poly.pdbx_seq_one_letter_code
_entity_poly.pdbx_strand_id
1 'polypeptide(L)'
;MGELLGVHPELAAFVVAELQTQGRVDEDWKVTKRGLDLLDEEQEESASLVPGWVFRDPWNDALWPFVASSLEYAQTERSDAGYPVLNLGTTGRPWRQRAWMQFPPTEWEGSMPDAREVLQAALRHARLGRRSCRLTMWDDEPGTVDPVSIDLNRISTIEPEAEPVFLVTYLYVPQDGDDADLDWHACDFFGRGSSPTLRRLVARVARHDKGLANELDALLGRTLHGGFKEFKRAAAAREYQARKLLEGALTIDIEPHRIADALAELLESWLEVRDLDEAAAQWRRRGVLASCRIVLERLFREVAETWPLDGVADQLSRDDREVNAARLRGTAVALGLDEVPPALCRVTQRQVRSVSEYDDSWRLRPLIVATMLRARDVDGHPLRVAAQKDPSLLGKIEHVIVSAGGAVHDGQPDHFDLASLEACVQETLEIVGLLLNLPLRPIREVL
;
A
#
# COMPACT_ATOMS: atom_id res chain seq x y z
N MET A 1 32.98 -42.45 21.86
CA MET A 1 32.18 -41.47 21.09
C MET A 1 33.05 -40.39 20.46
N GLY A 2 33.90 -39.67 21.20
CA GLY A 2 34.80 -38.64 20.63
C GLY A 2 35.79 -39.15 19.57
N GLU A 3 36.47 -40.28 19.82
CA GLU A 3 37.37 -40.92 18.84
C GLU A 3 36.63 -41.46 17.59
N LEU A 4 35.32 -41.75 17.71
CA LEU A 4 34.48 -42.22 16.59
C LEU A 4 33.95 -41.07 15.71
N LEU A 5 33.94 -39.84 16.23
CA LEU A 5 33.44 -38.64 15.54
C LEU A 5 34.57 -37.70 15.09
N GLY A 6 35.84 -38.05 15.33
CA GLY A 6 37.00 -37.24 14.95
C GLY A 6 37.11 -35.91 15.69
N VAL A 7 36.42 -35.74 16.82
CA VAL A 7 36.41 -34.49 17.60
C VAL A 7 37.55 -34.54 18.62
N HIS A 8 38.47 -33.58 18.53
CA HIS A 8 39.59 -33.48 19.47
C HIS A 8 39.06 -33.21 20.90
N PRO A 9 39.52 -33.94 21.93
CA PRO A 9 38.99 -33.84 23.29
C PRO A 9 39.10 -32.44 23.90
N GLU A 10 40.12 -31.67 23.52
CA GLU A 10 40.26 -30.27 23.95
C GLU A 10 39.19 -29.35 23.33
N LEU A 11 38.75 -29.62 22.10
CA LEU A 11 37.67 -28.88 21.45
C LEU A 11 36.33 -29.16 22.14
N ALA A 12 36.09 -30.43 22.49
CA ALA A 12 34.90 -30.81 23.24
C ALA A 12 34.88 -30.13 24.63
N ALA A 13 36.02 -30.09 25.32
CA ALA A 13 36.14 -29.41 26.60
C ALA A 13 35.90 -27.89 26.46
N PHE A 14 36.41 -27.27 25.40
CA PHE A 14 36.20 -25.85 25.11
C PHE A 14 34.73 -25.52 24.86
N VAL A 15 34.07 -26.30 23.99
CA VAL A 15 32.64 -26.10 23.67
C VAL A 15 31.78 -26.22 24.92
N VAL A 16 32.06 -27.17 25.81
CA VAL A 16 31.25 -27.29 27.04
C VAL A 16 31.53 -26.16 28.02
N ALA A 17 32.78 -25.72 28.17
CA ALA A 17 33.10 -24.57 29.01
C ALA A 17 32.36 -23.29 28.52
N GLU A 18 32.24 -23.12 27.21
CA GLU A 18 31.50 -22.02 26.61
C GLU A 18 29.99 -22.14 26.84
N LEU A 19 29.42 -23.34 26.67
CA LEU A 19 28.00 -23.60 26.94
C LEU A 19 27.62 -23.41 28.43
N GLN A 20 28.54 -23.73 29.35
CA GLN A 20 28.38 -23.48 30.77
C GLN A 20 28.45 -21.98 31.09
N THR A 21 29.41 -21.26 30.48
CA THR A 21 29.55 -19.80 30.65
C THR A 21 28.28 -19.07 30.19
N GLN A 22 27.65 -19.57 29.13
CA GLN A 22 26.39 -19.02 28.60
C GLN A 22 25.14 -19.48 29.37
N GLY A 23 25.30 -20.32 30.40
CA GLY A 23 24.20 -20.85 31.23
C GLY A 23 23.27 -21.82 30.48
N ARG A 24 23.74 -22.42 29.39
CA ARG A 24 22.98 -23.38 28.55
C ARG A 24 23.12 -24.82 29.04
N VAL A 25 24.20 -25.11 29.76
CA VAL A 25 24.49 -26.39 30.41
C VAL A 25 24.88 -26.11 31.86
N ASP A 26 24.40 -26.93 32.80
CA ASP A 26 24.72 -26.80 34.23
C ASP A 26 26.05 -27.49 34.62
N GLU A 27 26.41 -27.37 35.90
CA GLU A 27 27.64 -27.97 36.46
C GLU A 27 27.62 -29.51 36.42
N ASP A 28 26.43 -30.12 36.31
CA ASP A 28 26.21 -31.57 36.20
C ASP A 28 26.14 -32.04 34.73
N TRP A 29 26.53 -31.20 33.78
CA TRP A 29 26.55 -31.48 32.33
C TRP A 29 25.15 -31.73 31.73
N LYS A 30 24.10 -31.24 32.40
CA LYS A 30 22.72 -31.31 31.90
C LYS A 30 22.34 -30.01 31.23
N VAL A 31 21.58 -30.13 30.15
CA VAL A 31 21.04 -28.96 29.43
C VAL A 31 20.07 -28.23 30.34
N THR A 32 20.28 -26.94 30.52
CA THR A 32 19.38 -26.10 31.34
C THR A 32 18.09 -25.84 30.57
N LYS A 33 17.03 -25.39 31.25
CA LYS A 33 15.78 -24.98 30.59
C LYS A 33 16.03 -23.95 29.47
N ARG A 34 16.96 -23.01 29.70
CA ARG A 34 17.38 -22.01 28.71
C ARG A 34 18.12 -22.61 27.51
N GLY A 35 18.87 -23.70 27.70
CA GLY A 35 19.49 -24.43 26.61
C GLY A 35 18.48 -25.25 25.79
N LEU A 36 17.45 -25.78 26.44
CA LEU A 36 16.32 -26.45 25.78
C LEU A 36 15.46 -25.47 24.99
N ASP A 37 15.10 -24.34 25.57
CA ASP A 37 14.32 -23.29 24.90
C ASP A 37 15.04 -22.80 23.62
N LEU A 38 16.37 -22.71 23.64
CA LEU A 38 17.18 -22.31 22.47
C LEU A 38 17.29 -23.43 21.40
N LEU A 39 17.28 -24.70 21.81
CA LEU A 39 17.22 -25.83 20.87
C LEU A 39 15.85 -25.94 20.20
N ASP A 40 14.78 -25.63 20.93
CA ASP A 40 13.42 -25.55 20.40
C ASP A 40 13.27 -24.34 19.46
N GLU A 41 13.86 -23.18 19.80
CA GLU A 41 13.92 -22.00 18.92
C GLU A 41 14.75 -22.27 17.63
N GLU A 42 15.90 -22.94 17.71
CA GLU A 42 16.71 -23.31 16.53
C GLU A 42 16.06 -24.41 15.66
N GLN A 43 15.28 -25.34 16.25
CA GLN A 43 14.58 -26.36 15.46
C GLN A 43 13.43 -25.79 14.61
N GLU A 44 12.79 -24.69 15.03
CA GLU A 44 11.81 -23.99 14.20
C GLU A 44 12.46 -23.17 13.05
N GLU A 45 13.77 -22.93 13.10
CA GLU A 45 14.49 -22.11 12.09
C GLU A 45 15.00 -22.86 10.86
N SER A 46 14.69 -24.15 10.70
CA SER A 46 14.91 -24.88 9.45
C SER A 46 13.85 -24.52 8.39
N ALA A 47 13.69 -23.22 8.11
CA ALA A 47 12.84 -22.74 7.03
C ALA A 47 13.50 -23.14 5.70
N SER A 48 12.93 -24.13 5.01
CA SER A 48 13.35 -24.47 3.66
C SER A 48 13.25 -23.24 2.75
N LEU A 49 14.34 -22.85 2.11
CA LEU A 49 14.32 -21.79 1.10
C LEU A 49 13.42 -22.24 -0.05
N VAL A 50 12.32 -21.51 -0.28
CA VAL A 50 11.38 -21.77 -1.37
C VAL A 50 11.65 -20.77 -2.49
N PRO A 51 12.01 -21.20 -3.71
CA PRO A 51 12.13 -20.30 -4.84
C PRO A 51 10.75 -19.75 -5.21
N GLY A 52 10.70 -18.46 -5.57
CA GLY A 52 9.48 -17.83 -6.01
C GLY A 52 9.74 -16.69 -6.99
N TRP A 53 8.77 -16.45 -7.87
CA TRP A 53 8.83 -15.39 -8.88
C TRP A 53 8.00 -14.20 -8.42
N VAL A 54 8.55 -13.00 -8.58
CA VAL A 54 7.86 -11.73 -8.39
C VAL A 54 7.72 -11.02 -9.73
N PHE A 55 6.64 -10.26 -9.88
CA PHE A 55 6.33 -9.56 -11.13
C PHE A 55 6.38 -8.06 -10.90
N ARG A 56 7.12 -7.37 -11.75
CA ARG A 56 7.25 -5.91 -11.71
C ARG A 56 6.47 -5.30 -12.86
N ASP A 57 5.73 -4.23 -12.57
CA ASP A 57 4.92 -3.52 -13.55
C ASP A 57 5.80 -2.47 -14.28
N PRO A 58 5.95 -2.55 -15.61
CA PRO A 58 6.80 -1.61 -16.35
C PRO A 58 6.21 -0.20 -16.46
N TRP A 59 4.94 0.02 -16.11
CA TRP A 59 4.28 1.34 -16.16
C TRP A 59 4.46 2.17 -14.89
N ASN A 60 4.67 1.54 -13.73
CA ASN A 60 4.78 2.22 -12.44
C ASN A 60 5.94 1.72 -11.56
N ASP A 61 6.74 0.78 -12.07
CA ASP A 61 7.89 0.14 -11.42
C ASP A 61 7.57 -0.58 -10.10
N ALA A 62 6.29 -0.79 -9.78
CA ALA A 62 5.86 -1.45 -8.56
C ALA A 62 5.78 -2.98 -8.75
N LEU A 63 6.06 -3.72 -7.68
CA LEU A 63 5.78 -5.15 -7.64
C LEU A 63 4.28 -5.42 -7.51
N TRP A 64 3.78 -6.34 -8.35
CA TRP A 64 2.46 -6.92 -8.19
C TRP A 64 2.39 -7.67 -6.85
N PRO A 65 1.26 -7.62 -6.13
CA PRO A 65 1.07 -8.31 -4.85
C PRO A 65 0.80 -9.81 -5.07
N PHE A 66 1.75 -10.48 -5.72
CA PHE A 66 1.72 -11.88 -6.07
C PHE A 66 3.14 -12.44 -6.09
N VAL A 67 3.30 -13.65 -5.57
CA VAL A 67 4.53 -14.43 -5.61
C VAL A 67 4.16 -15.80 -6.17
N ALA A 68 4.69 -16.15 -7.33
CA ALA A 68 4.48 -17.45 -7.93
C ALA A 68 5.42 -18.47 -7.29
N SER A 69 4.92 -19.67 -6.98
CA SER A 69 5.77 -20.83 -6.67
C SER A 69 6.09 -21.66 -7.92
N SER A 70 5.46 -21.36 -9.05
CA SER A 70 5.71 -21.95 -10.38
C SER A 70 5.13 -21.06 -11.47
N LEU A 71 5.73 -21.06 -12.65
CA LEU A 71 5.22 -20.36 -13.82
C LEU A 71 4.45 -21.33 -14.72
N GLU A 72 3.16 -21.10 -14.89
CA GLU A 72 2.32 -21.82 -15.84
C GLU A 72 2.12 -20.97 -17.10
N TYR A 73 2.56 -21.49 -18.24
CA TYR A 73 2.47 -20.77 -19.51
C TYR A 73 1.23 -21.20 -20.30
N ALA A 74 0.49 -20.20 -20.81
CA ALA A 74 -0.63 -20.46 -21.70
C ALA A 74 -0.14 -21.02 -23.05
N GLN A 75 -0.88 -22.00 -23.59
CA GLN A 75 -0.62 -22.48 -24.95
C GLN A 75 -1.00 -21.40 -25.96
N THR A 76 -0.02 -21.00 -26.78
CA THR A 76 -0.19 -19.94 -27.78
C THR A 76 0.12 -20.43 -29.19
N GLU A 77 -0.67 -19.96 -30.15
CA GLU A 77 -0.38 -20.06 -31.58
C GLU A 77 -0.08 -18.65 -32.11
N ARG A 78 0.81 -18.51 -33.09
CA ARG A 78 1.04 -17.21 -33.76
C ARG A 78 -0.03 -17.01 -34.85
N SER A 79 -0.75 -15.90 -34.79
CA SER A 79 -1.63 -15.50 -35.90
C SER A 79 -0.83 -14.88 -37.06
N ASP A 80 -1.43 -14.88 -38.25
CA ASP A 80 -0.90 -14.20 -39.45
C ASP A 80 -0.72 -12.68 -39.25
N ALA A 81 -1.44 -12.10 -38.27
CA ALA A 81 -1.35 -10.69 -37.88
C ALA A 81 -0.27 -10.41 -36.81
N GLY A 82 0.50 -11.43 -36.41
CA GLY A 82 1.61 -11.28 -35.45
C GLY A 82 1.23 -11.29 -33.96
N TYR A 83 -0.06 -11.28 -33.63
CA TYR A 83 -0.55 -11.38 -32.25
C TYR A 83 -0.71 -12.84 -31.79
N PRO A 84 -0.53 -13.15 -30.49
CA PRO A 84 -0.75 -14.49 -29.97
C PRO A 84 -2.25 -14.83 -29.94
N VAL A 85 -2.56 -16.06 -30.33
CA VAL A 85 -3.86 -16.69 -30.16
C VAL A 85 -3.74 -17.68 -29.00
N LEU A 86 -4.48 -17.42 -27.94
CA LEU A 86 -4.53 -18.29 -26.77
C LEU A 86 -5.43 -19.48 -27.07
N ASN A 87 -4.96 -20.68 -26.75
CA ASN A 87 -5.80 -21.88 -26.75
C ASN A 87 -6.24 -22.18 -25.31
N LEU A 88 -7.46 -21.76 -24.98
CA LEU A 88 -8.09 -21.92 -23.66
C LEU A 88 -8.89 -23.23 -23.54
N GLY A 89 -8.96 -24.02 -24.61
CA GLY A 89 -9.72 -25.27 -24.66
C GLY A 89 -8.86 -26.52 -24.48
N THR A 90 -9.51 -27.68 -24.43
CA THR A 90 -8.81 -28.97 -24.37
C THR A 90 -8.52 -29.50 -25.77
N THR A 91 -7.63 -30.48 -25.89
CA THR A 91 -7.22 -31.11 -27.15
C THR A 91 -8.40 -31.61 -28.01
N GLY A 92 -9.56 -31.91 -27.41
CA GLY A 92 -10.79 -32.33 -28.11
C GLY A 92 -11.82 -31.22 -28.37
N ARG A 93 -11.68 -30.05 -27.73
CA ARG A 93 -12.55 -28.87 -27.91
C ARG A 93 -11.70 -27.61 -27.80
N PRO A 94 -10.91 -27.28 -28.84
CA PRO A 94 -10.05 -26.12 -28.81
C PRO A 94 -10.92 -24.86 -28.73
N TRP A 95 -10.61 -24.00 -27.77
CA TRP A 95 -11.24 -22.69 -27.63
C TRP A 95 -10.17 -21.64 -27.85
N ARG A 96 -10.12 -21.12 -29.08
CA ARG A 96 -9.11 -20.17 -29.50
C ARG A 96 -9.63 -18.75 -29.30
N GLN A 97 -8.85 -17.94 -28.59
CA GLN A 97 -9.17 -16.53 -28.37
C GLN A 97 -7.96 -15.67 -28.73
N ARG A 98 -8.19 -14.67 -29.59
CA ARG A 98 -7.19 -13.66 -29.90
C ARG A 98 -6.97 -12.80 -28.65
N ALA A 99 -5.71 -12.60 -28.26
CA ALA A 99 -5.34 -11.70 -27.18
C ALA A 99 -4.76 -10.39 -27.74
N TRP A 100 -5.18 -9.26 -27.18
CA TRP A 100 -4.46 -8.00 -27.39
C TRP A 100 -3.17 -8.03 -26.59
N MET A 101 -2.05 -7.68 -27.23
CA MET A 101 -0.73 -7.65 -26.61
C MET A 101 -0.32 -6.20 -26.40
N GLN A 102 -0.24 -5.77 -25.14
CA GLN A 102 0.21 -4.44 -24.78
C GLN A 102 1.71 -4.45 -24.49
N PHE A 103 2.48 -3.73 -25.31
CA PHE A 103 3.91 -3.53 -25.06
C PHE A 103 4.14 -2.38 -24.08
N PRO A 104 5.24 -2.43 -23.29
CA PRO A 104 5.64 -1.33 -22.42
C PRO A 104 5.97 -0.06 -23.24
N PRO A 105 5.89 1.14 -22.63
CA PRO A 105 5.99 2.42 -23.34
C PRO A 105 7.40 2.75 -23.86
N THR A 106 8.46 2.15 -23.29
CA THR A 106 9.88 2.31 -23.69
C THR A 106 10.63 1.00 -23.41
N GLU A 107 11.83 0.82 -23.98
CA GLU A 107 12.80 -0.18 -23.49
C GLU A 107 13.01 0.06 -21.99
N TRP A 108 12.41 -0.82 -21.19
CA TRP A 108 12.48 -0.76 -19.74
C TRP A 108 13.63 -1.66 -19.30
N GLU A 109 14.69 -1.04 -18.78
CA GLU A 109 15.76 -1.74 -18.07
C GLU A 109 15.28 -1.91 -16.63
N GLY A 110 14.75 -3.09 -16.33
CA GLY A 110 14.16 -3.36 -15.03
C GLY A 110 15.14 -3.20 -13.88
N SER A 111 14.73 -2.47 -12.85
CA SER A 111 15.49 -2.39 -11.61
C SER A 111 15.21 -3.63 -10.74
N MET A 112 16.26 -4.16 -10.14
CA MET A 112 16.18 -5.33 -9.27
C MET A 112 15.35 -4.99 -8.02
N PRO A 113 14.39 -5.83 -7.63
CA PRO A 113 13.57 -5.54 -6.46
C PRO A 113 14.35 -5.65 -5.16
N ASP A 114 14.11 -4.70 -4.26
CA ASP A 114 14.64 -4.76 -2.91
C ASP A 114 13.93 -5.87 -2.10
N ALA A 115 14.65 -6.49 -1.17
CA ALA A 115 14.10 -7.54 -0.30
C ALA A 115 12.83 -7.06 0.44
N ARG A 116 12.76 -5.77 0.77
CA ARG A 116 11.58 -5.16 1.39
C ARG A 116 10.39 -5.12 0.44
N GLU A 117 10.60 -4.81 -0.83
CA GLU A 117 9.54 -4.78 -1.84
C GLU A 117 8.97 -6.18 -2.06
N VAL A 118 9.86 -7.19 -2.14
CA VAL A 118 9.47 -8.60 -2.25
C VAL A 118 8.64 -9.03 -1.03
N LEU A 119 9.08 -8.66 0.18
CA LEU A 119 8.34 -8.96 1.40
C LEU A 119 6.97 -8.29 1.42
N GLN A 120 6.87 -7.03 1.00
CA GLN A 120 5.60 -6.32 0.90
C GLN A 120 4.67 -6.98 -0.13
N ALA A 121 5.20 -7.39 -1.29
CA ALA A 121 4.44 -8.11 -2.30
C ALA A 121 3.92 -9.46 -1.75
N ALA A 122 4.75 -10.21 -1.03
CA ALA A 122 4.38 -11.47 -0.38
C ALA A 122 3.33 -11.30 0.73
N LEU A 123 3.47 -10.27 1.58
CA LEU A 123 2.49 -9.96 2.62
C LEU A 123 1.15 -9.53 2.00
N ARG A 124 1.18 -8.71 0.95
CA ARG A 124 -0.03 -8.33 0.20
C ARG A 124 -0.66 -9.54 -0.49
N HIS A 125 0.14 -10.42 -1.09
CA HIS A 125 -0.31 -11.69 -1.65
C HIS A 125 -1.05 -12.52 -0.58
N ALA A 126 -0.44 -12.76 0.57
CA ALA A 126 -1.05 -13.54 1.65
C ALA A 126 -2.36 -12.91 2.16
N ARG A 127 -2.43 -11.58 2.28
CA ARG A 127 -3.66 -10.87 2.67
C ARG A 127 -4.77 -10.99 1.63
N LEU A 128 -4.42 -10.89 0.35
CA LEU A 128 -5.38 -11.02 -0.75
C LEU A 128 -5.90 -12.46 -0.90
N GLY A 129 -5.03 -13.47 -0.71
CA GLY A 129 -5.43 -14.88 -0.68
C GLY A 129 -6.44 -15.19 0.43
N ARG A 130 -6.24 -14.64 1.64
CA ARG A 130 -7.20 -14.80 2.76
C ARG A 130 -8.57 -14.18 2.49
N ARG A 131 -8.64 -13.09 1.72
CA ARG A 131 -9.92 -12.48 1.31
C ARG A 131 -10.67 -13.33 0.29
N SER A 132 -9.95 -13.99 -0.63
CA SER A 132 -10.55 -14.88 -1.63
C SER A 132 -11.09 -16.18 -1.01
N CYS A 133 -10.39 -16.76 -0.01
CA CYS A 133 -10.84 -17.98 0.67
C CYS A 133 -12.01 -17.77 1.65
N ARG A 134 -12.23 -16.53 2.13
CA ARG A 134 -13.34 -16.19 3.04
C ARG A 134 -14.73 -16.31 2.41
N LEU A 135 -14.82 -16.45 1.09
CA LEU A 135 -16.08 -16.68 0.38
C LEU A 135 -16.52 -18.15 0.39
N THR A 136 -15.68 -19.11 0.84
CA THR A 136 -15.98 -20.55 0.70
C THR A 136 -15.91 -21.41 1.96
N MET A 137 -15.41 -20.95 3.12
CA MET A 137 -15.43 -21.76 4.35
C MET A 137 -15.50 -20.87 5.60
N TRP A 138 -16.50 -21.12 6.45
CA TRP A 138 -16.48 -20.71 7.86
C TRP A 138 -15.68 -21.74 8.64
N ASP A 139 -14.48 -21.38 9.05
CA ASP A 139 -13.97 -21.55 10.43
C ASP A 139 -12.50 -21.13 10.46
N ASP A 140 -12.06 -20.77 11.67
CA ASP A 140 -10.75 -20.31 12.11
C ASP A 140 -10.45 -18.79 12.05
N GLU A 141 -10.47 -18.19 13.25
CA GLU A 141 -9.87 -16.89 13.54
C GLU A 141 -8.38 -16.88 13.14
N PRO A 142 -7.93 -15.94 12.28
CA PRO A 142 -6.53 -15.88 11.91
C PRO A 142 -5.72 -15.01 12.88
N GLY A 143 -4.68 -15.60 13.46
CA GLY A 143 -3.60 -14.87 14.12
C GLY A 143 -3.02 -13.78 13.22
N THR A 144 -2.91 -12.57 13.77
CA THR A 144 -2.14 -11.47 13.20
C THR A 144 -0.66 -11.84 13.20
N VAL A 145 -0.15 -12.34 12.07
CA VAL A 145 1.29 -12.43 11.84
C VAL A 145 1.82 -11.00 11.77
N ASP A 146 2.43 -10.55 12.86
CA ASP A 146 3.18 -9.30 12.89
C ASP A 146 4.31 -9.38 11.83
N PRO A 147 4.41 -8.43 10.88
CA PRO A 147 5.45 -8.43 9.85
C PRO A 147 6.86 -8.09 10.39
N VAL A 148 7.07 -8.25 11.69
CA VAL A 148 8.18 -7.70 12.47
C VAL A 148 9.23 -8.76 12.84
N SER A 149 8.99 -10.04 12.52
CA SER A 149 9.92 -11.14 12.79
C SER A 149 10.52 -11.80 11.54
N ILE A 150 10.24 -11.29 10.33
CA ILE A 150 10.82 -11.87 9.10
C ILE A 150 12.18 -11.21 8.86
N ASP A 151 13.24 -11.98 9.04
CA ASP A 151 14.61 -11.56 8.78
C ASP A 151 14.81 -11.27 7.28
N LEU A 152 15.12 -10.02 6.94
CA LEU A 152 15.39 -9.58 5.57
C LEU A 152 16.59 -10.32 4.96
N ASN A 153 17.50 -10.86 5.79
CA ASN A 153 18.64 -11.66 5.34
C ASN A 153 18.24 -13.02 4.76
N ARG A 154 16.96 -13.43 4.86
CA ARG A 154 16.44 -14.70 4.32
C ARG A 154 15.91 -14.58 2.89
N ILE A 155 15.87 -13.37 2.33
CA ILE A 155 15.46 -13.15 0.93
C ILE A 155 16.73 -13.00 0.10
N SER A 156 17.02 -14.01 -0.71
CA SER A 156 18.10 -13.98 -1.70
C SER A 156 17.51 -13.98 -3.09
N THR A 157 18.12 -13.22 -3.99
CA THR A 157 17.73 -13.21 -5.40
C THR A 157 18.57 -14.23 -6.16
N ILE A 158 17.90 -15.08 -6.93
CA ILE A 158 18.54 -16.17 -7.67
C ILE A 158 19.06 -15.67 -9.03
N GLU A 159 18.24 -14.88 -9.74
CA GLU A 159 18.58 -14.35 -11.07
C GLU A 159 18.58 -12.82 -11.03
N PRO A 160 19.70 -12.17 -11.39
CA PRO A 160 19.83 -10.71 -11.32
C PRO A 160 19.17 -9.98 -12.50
N GLU A 161 18.92 -10.67 -13.61
CA GLU A 161 18.31 -10.08 -14.81
C GLU A 161 16.80 -10.39 -14.83
N ALA A 162 15.99 -9.37 -15.12
CA ALA A 162 14.54 -9.53 -15.24
C ALA A 162 14.18 -10.15 -16.59
N GLU A 163 13.44 -11.27 -16.57
CA GLU A 163 12.91 -11.87 -17.79
C GLU A 163 11.59 -11.19 -18.21
N PRO A 164 11.46 -10.68 -19.44
CA PRO A 164 10.23 -10.06 -19.91
C PRO A 164 9.16 -11.13 -20.15
N VAL A 165 8.03 -11.00 -19.45
CA VAL A 165 6.87 -11.91 -19.57
C VAL A 165 5.59 -11.14 -19.83
N PHE A 166 4.68 -11.75 -20.59
CA PHE A 166 3.31 -11.24 -20.76
C PHE A 166 2.36 -11.97 -19.81
N LEU A 167 1.68 -11.20 -18.97
CA LEU A 167 0.60 -11.72 -18.13
C LEU A 167 -0.72 -11.62 -18.89
N VAL A 168 -1.48 -12.73 -18.92
CA VAL A 168 -2.77 -12.80 -19.59
C VAL A 168 -3.88 -12.55 -18.58
N THR A 169 -4.85 -11.72 -18.96
CA THR A 169 -6.10 -11.54 -18.23
C THR A 169 -7.26 -11.38 -19.21
N TYR A 170 -8.50 -11.47 -18.72
CA TYR A 170 -9.70 -11.16 -19.47
C TYR A 170 -10.41 -9.94 -18.89
N LEU A 171 -11.00 -9.18 -19.80
CA LEU A 171 -11.91 -8.08 -19.51
C LEU A 171 -13.33 -8.56 -19.82
N TYR A 172 -14.29 -8.20 -18.99
CA TYR A 172 -15.67 -8.64 -19.17
C TYR A 172 -16.67 -7.57 -18.73
N VAL A 173 -17.87 -7.65 -19.29
CA VAL A 173 -19.03 -6.85 -18.89
C VAL A 173 -20.03 -7.82 -18.26
N PRO A 174 -20.45 -7.62 -17.00
CA PRO A 174 -21.40 -8.50 -16.35
C PRO A 174 -22.78 -8.30 -16.99
N GLN A 175 -23.47 -9.39 -17.31
CA GLN A 175 -24.81 -9.33 -17.92
C GLN A 175 -25.93 -9.39 -16.87
N ASP A 176 -25.67 -9.95 -15.68
CA ASP A 176 -26.61 -10.11 -14.58
C ASP A 176 -25.89 -9.98 -13.21
N GLY A 177 -26.57 -9.44 -12.19
CA GLY A 177 -26.09 -9.34 -10.79
C GLY A 177 -26.05 -7.92 -10.20
N ASP A 178 -25.69 -7.78 -8.92
CA ASP A 178 -25.53 -6.49 -8.23
C ASP A 178 -24.42 -5.59 -8.84
N ASP A 179 -23.55 -6.16 -9.67
CA ASP A 179 -22.50 -5.47 -10.44
C ASP A 179 -22.94 -5.10 -11.86
N ALA A 180 -24.21 -5.33 -12.24
CA ALA A 180 -24.73 -4.98 -13.58
C ALA A 180 -24.72 -3.48 -13.88
N ASP A 181 -24.60 -2.62 -12.85
CA ASP A 181 -24.47 -1.17 -12.97
C ASP A 181 -23.01 -0.72 -13.29
N LEU A 182 -22.05 -1.64 -13.41
CA LEU A 182 -20.65 -1.35 -13.76
C LEU A 182 -20.37 -1.60 -15.26
N ASP A 183 -19.86 -0.56 -15.94
CA ASP A 183 -19.58 -0.58 -17.39
C ASP A 183 -18.70 -1.75 -17.88
N TRP A 184 -17.70 -2.17 -17.09
CA TRP A 184 -16.82 -3.32 -17.33
C TRP A 184 -15.87 -3.59 -16.15
N HIS A 185 -15.30 -4.80 -16.14
CA HIS A 185 -14.34 -5.29 -15.16
C HIS A 185 -13.09 -5.86 -15.83
N ALA A 186 -11.99 -5.84 -15.09
CA ALA A 186 -10.74 -6.54 -15.41
C ALA A 186 -10.49 -7.61 -14.37
N CYS A 187 -10.16 -8.84 -14.76
CA CYS A 187 -9.82 -9.88 -13.81
C CYS A 187 -8.36 -9.80 -13.37
N ASP A 188 -8.08 -10.15 -12.12
CA ASP A 188 -6.72 -10.35 -11.64
C ASP A 188 -6.02 -11.45 -12.44
N PHE A 189 -4.73 -11.24 -12.76
CA PHE A 189 -3.93 -12.19 -13.56
C PHE A 189 -3.85 -13.60 -12.96
N PHE A 190 -4.10 -13.73 -11.66
CA PHE A 190 -3.94 -14.97 -10.91
C PHE A 190 -5.27 -15.54 -10.42
N GLY A 191 -6.37 -15.21 -11.10
CA GLY A 191 -7.67 -15.89 -10.91
C GLY A 191 -8.43 -15.49 -9.65
N ARG A 192 -8.09 -14.36 -9.03
CA ARG A 192 -8.71 -13.88 -7.77
C ARG A 192 -10.01 -13.10 -7.95
N GLY A 193 -10.57 -13.10 -9.17
CA GLY A 193 -11.77 -12.33 -9.52
C GLY A 193 -11.46 -10.92 -10.03
N SER A 194 -12.40 -10.00 -9.84
CA SER A 194 -12.33 -8.64 -10.39
C SER A 194 -11.28 -7.78 -9.67
N SER A 195 -10.41 -7.12 -10.44
CA SER A 195 -9.32 -6.25 -9.96
C SER A 195 -9.56 -4.80 -10.39
N PRO A 196 -10.03 -3.93 -9.46
CA PRO A 196 -10.20 -2.50 -9.75
C PRO A 196 -8.89 -1.80 -10.09
N THR A 197 -7.78 -2.23 -9.49
CA THR A 197 -6.43 -1.69 -9.77
C THR A 197 -6.04 -1.96 -11.21
N LEU A 198 -6.23 -3.19 -11.69
CA LEU A 198 -5.92 -3.53 -13.07
C LEU A 198 -6.86 -2.81 -14.05
N ARG A 199 -8.14 -2.65 -13.70
CA ARG A 199 -9.09 -1.85 -14.49
C ARG A 199 -8.60 -0.42 -14.69
N ARG A 200 -8.15 0.23 -13.62
CA ARG A 200 -7.60 1.61 -13.67
C ARG A 200 -6.32 1.67 -14.52
N LEU A 201 -5.44 0.68 -14.39
CA LEU A 201 -4.22 0.60 -15.20
C LEU A 201 -4.55 0.48 -16.70
N VAL A 202 -5.42 -0.45 -17.06
CA VAL A 202 -5.88 -0.64 -18.46
C VAL A 202 -6.52 0.64 -18.99
N ALA A 203 -7.40 1.27 -18.21
CA ALA A 203 -8.02 2.53 -18.61
C ALA A 203 -6.99 3.65 -18.83
N ARG A 204 -5.97 3.73 -17.96
CA ARG A 204 -4.86 4.70 -18.08
C ARG A 204 -4.05 4.46 -19.34
N VAL A 205 -3.62 3.21 -19.60
CA VAL A 205 -2.83 2.87 -20.80
C VAL A 205 -3.61 3.15 -22.09
N ALA A 206 -4.90 2.82 -22.12
CA ALA A 206 -5.78 3.10 -23.25
C ALA A 206 -5.99 4.62 -23.51
N ARG A 207 -5.65 5.51 -22.58
CA ARG A 207 -5.63 6.95 -22.85
C ARG A 207 -4.56 7.29 -23.89
N HIS A 208 -3.44 6.59 -23.87
CA HIS A 208 -2.26 6.85 -24.71
C HIS A 208 -2.14 5.88 -25.89
N ASP A 209 -2.60 4.63 -25.74
CA ASP A 209 -2.60 3.63 -26.82
C ASP A 209 -3.94 3.59 -27.57
N LYS A 210 -3.93 3.99 -28.84
CA LYS A 210 -5.12 3.98 -29.70
C LYS A 210 -5.60 2.57 -30.04
N GLY A 211 -4.72 1.59 -30.08
CA GLY A 211 -5.05 0.20 -30.38
C GLY A 211 -5.84 -0.44 -29.24
N LEU A 212 -5.33 -0.31 -28.01
CA LEU A 212 -6.03 -0.79 -26.82
C LEU A 212 -7.37 -0.07 -26.63
N ALA A 213 -7.41 1.24 -26.86
CA ALA A 213 -8.64 2.03 -26.84
C ALA A 213 -9.72 1.46 -27.79
N ASN A 214 -9.33 1.07 -29.01
CA ASN A 214 -10.26 0.51 -29.99
C ASN A 214 -10.79 -0.88 -29.58
N GLU A 215 -9.95 -1.73 -28.99
CA GLU A 215 -10.39 -3.05 -28.50
C GLU A 215 -11.32 -2.91 -27.28
N LEU A 216 -11.06 -1.93 -26.39
CA LEU A 216 -11.99 -1.56 -25.32
C LEU A 216 -13.31 -0.99 -25.86
N ASP A 217 -13.25 -0.08 -26.85
CA ASP A 217 -14.43 0.41 -27.58
C ASP A 217 -15.23 -0.76 -28.18
N ALA A 218 -14.56 -1.78 -28.74
CA ALA A 218 -15.23 -2.94 -29.33
C ALA A 218 -15.86 -3.86 -28.27
N LEU A 219 -15.24 -3.99 -27.10
CA LEU A 219 -15.79 -4.71 -25.96
C LEU A 219 -17.04 -4.00 -25.40
N LEU A 220 -16.95 -2.68 -25.23
CA LEU A 220 -17.98 -1.83 -24.62
C LEU A 220 -19.12 -1.47 -25.59
N GLY A 221 -18.80 -1.34 -26.88
CA GLY A 221 -19.74 -1.03 -27.97
C GLY A 221 -20.71 -2.16 -28.29
N ARG A 222 -20.64 -3.29 -27.58
CA ARG A 222 -21.66 -4.34 -27.61
C ARG A 222 -22.67 -4.25 -26.46
N THR A 223 -22.43 -3.44 -25.43
CA THR A 223 -23.25 -3.48 -24.20
C THR A 223 -23.89 -2.17 -23.78
N LEU A 224 -23.39 -0.97 -24.13
CA LEU A 224 -24.00 0.27 -23.62
C LEU A 224 -24.06 1.40 -24.67
N HIS A 225 -25.21 2.09 -24.70
CA HIS A 225 -25.50 3.29 -25.49
C HIS A 225 -24.65 4.50 -25.01
N GLY A 226 -23.34 4.41 -25.20
CA GLY A 226 -22.37 5.48 -24.94
C GLY A 226 -20.95 4.94 -25.05
N GLY A 227 -20.28 5.16 -26.19
CA GLY A 227 -19.01 4.51 -26.52
C GLY A 227 -17.85 4.88 -25.59
N PHE A 228 -16.75 4.12 -25.60
CA PHE A 228 -15.57 4.42 -24.79
C PHE A 228 -14.90 5.76 -25.17
N LYS A 229 -15.15 6.29 -26.37
CA LYS A 229 -14.86 7.70 -26.71
C LYS A 229 -15.59 8.72 -25.83
N GLU A 230 -16.84 8.47 -25.48
CA GLU A 230 -17.61 9.35 -24.57
C GLU A 230 -17.12 9.19 -23.14
N PHE A 231 -16.83 7.96 -22.71
CA PHE A 231 -16.15 7.69 -21.44
C PHE A 231 -14.80 8.41 -21.35
N LYS A 232 -13.95 8.34 -22.39
CA LYS A 232 -12.65 9.03 -22.45
C LYS A 232 -12.81 10.55 -22.39
N ARG A 233 -13.81 11.10 -23.05
CA ARG A 233 -14.13 12.54 -22.97
C ARG A 233 -14.62 12.93 -21.58
N ALA A 234 -15.49 12.14 -20.97
CA ALA A 234 -15.99 12.37 -19.62
C ALA A 234 -14.87 12.29 -18.58
N ALA A 235 -13.99 11.29 -18.69
CA ALA A 235 -12.82 11.15 -17.82
C ALA A 235 -11.85 12.34 -17.97
N ALA A 236 -11.53 12.75 -19.20
CA ALA A 236 -10.67 13.91 -19.44
C ALA A 236 -11.30 15.22 -18.96
N ALA A 237 -12.62 15.37 -19.10
CA ALA A 237 -13.35 16.53 -18.57
C ALA A 237 -13.29 16.56 -17.03
N ARG A 238 -13.41 15.40 -16.38
CA ARG A 238 -13.33 15.30 -14.91
C ARG A 238 -11.93 15.59 -14.39
N GLU A 239 -10.89 15.09 -15.04
CA GLU A 239 -9.49 15.41 -14.70
C GLU A 239 -9.23 16.92 -14.79
N TYR A 240 -9.71 17.56 -15.86
CA TYR A 240 -9.60 19.01 -16.02
C TYR A 240 -10.39 19.78 -14.95
N GLN A 241 -11.60 19.33 -14.61
CA GLN A 241 -12.39 19.90 -13.52
C GLN A 241 -11.68 19.73 -12.17
N ALA A 242 -11.13 18.55 -11.87
CA ALA A 242 -10.41 18.28 -10.64
C ALA A 242 -9.21 19.22 -10.47
N ARG A 243 -8.42 19.43 -11.52
CA ARG A 243 -7.29 20.38 -11.50
C ARG A 243 -7.75 21.83 -11.33
N LYS A 244 -8.81 22.25 -12.01
CA LYS A 244 -9.40 23.58 -11.81
C LYS A 244 -9.89 23.80 -10.38
N LEU A 245 -10.52 22.80 -9.79
CA LEU A 245 -10.94 22.87 -8.39
C LEU A 245 -9.75 22.93 -7.44
N LEU A 246 -8.71 22.15 -7.72
CA LEU A 246 -7.46 22.21 -6.96
C LEU A 246 -6.83 23.60 -7.00
N GLU A 247 -6.68 24.17 -8.21
CA GLU A 247 -6.18 25.53 -8.42
C GLU A 247 -7.08 26.59 -7.77
N GLY A 248 -8.40 26.41 -7.82
CA GLY A 248 -9.31 27.37 -7.18
C GLY A 248 -9.29 27.28 -5.65
N ALA A 249 -9.06 26.09 -5.09
CA ALA A 249 -9.03 25.84 -3.65
C ALA A 249 -7.67 26.20 -3.01
N LEU A 250 -6.55 25.80 -3.63
CA LEU A 250 -5.19 25.95 -3.08
C LEU A 250 -4.28 26.87 -3.91
N THR A 251 -4.82 27.54 -4.94
CA THR A 251 -4.08 28.39 -5.90
C THR A 251 -3.10 27.61 -6.79
N ILE A 252 -2.45 28.30 -7.73
CA ILE A 252 -1.45 27.69 -8.63
C ILE A 252 -0.16 27.28 -7.89
N ASP A 253 0.05 27.81 -6.69
CA ASP A 253 1.24 27.57 -5.87
C ASP A 253 1.34 26.10 -5.39
N ILE A 254 0.30 25.28 -5.59
CA ILE A 254 0.33 23.84 -5.30
C ILE A 254 1.11 23.03 -6.37
N GLU A 255 1.21 23.51 -7.61
CA GLU A 255 1.81 22.74 -8.72
C GLU A 255 3.26 22.26 -8.47
N PRO A 256 4.15 23.03 -7.82
CA PRO A 256 5.51 22.59 -7.55
C PRO A 256 5.60 21.44 -6.54
N HIS A 257 4.55 21.19 -5.77
CA HIS A 257 4.55 20.18 -4.71
C HIS A 257 4.25 18.78 -5.25
N ARG A 258 4.92 17.76 -4.71
CA ARG A 258 4.77 16.36 -5.16
C ARG A 258 3.38 15.79 -4.86
N ILE A 259 2.65 16.42 -3.94
CA ILE A 259 1.28 16.04 -3.58
C ILE A 259 0.21 16.50 -4.59
N ALA A 260 0.54 17.40 -5.53
CA ALA A 260 -0.45 17.98 -6.45
C ALA A 260 -1.22 16.92 -7.24
N ASP A 261 -0.52 15.91 -7.77
CA ASP A 261 -1.16 14.80 -8.50
C ASP A 261 -2.03 13.94 -7.59
N ALA A 262 -1.60 13.71 -6.34
CA ALA A 262 -2.39 12.94 -5.37
C ALA A 262 -3.70 13.65 -5.02
N LEU A 263 -3.66 14.98 -4.91
CA LEU A 263 -4.82 15.82 -4.66
C LEU A 263 -5.75 15.88 -5.86
N ALA A 264 -5.20 15.96 -7.08
CA ALA A 264 -6.00 15.88 -8.31
C ALA A 264 -6.71 14.52 -8.42
N GLU A 265 -6.04 13.40 -8.11
CA GLU A 265 -6.64 12.06 -8.07
C GLU A 265 -7.75 11.94 -7.01
N LEU A 266 -7.54 12.54 -5.83
CA LEU A 266 -8.55 12.62 -4.77
C LEU A 266 -9.80 13.39 -5.26
N LEU A 267 -9.60 14.57 -5.84
CA LEU A 267 -10.69 15.41 -6.33
C LEU A 267 -11.42 14.78 -7.52
N GLU A 268 -10.70 14.10 -8.43
CA GLU A 268 -11.33 13.32 -9.51
C GLU A 268 -12.24 12.22 -8.94
N SER A 269 -11.75 11.49 -7.92
CA SER A 269 -12.52 10.43 -7.25
C SER A 269 -13.74 10.98 -6.51
N TRP A 270 -13.60 12.12 -5.84
CA TRP A 270 -14.70 12.80 -5.16
C TRP A 270 -15.74 13.35 -6.14
N LEU A 271 -15.31 13.96 -7.25
CA LEU A 271 -16.20 14.40 -8.33
C LEU A 271 -17.00 13.24 -8.92
N GLU A 272 -16.36 12.09 -9.14
CA GLU A 272 -17.07 10.88 -9.63
C GLU A 272 -18.17 10.45 -8.64
N VAL A 273 -17.86 10.39 -7.35
CA VAL A 273 -18.85 10.02 -6.32
C VAL A 273 -19.97 11.06 -6.20
N ARG A 274 -19.63 12.35 -6.29
CA ARG A 274 -20.60 13.45 -6.23
C ARG A 274 -21.54 13.45 -7.42
N ASP A 275 -21.01 13.25 -8.63
CA ASP A 275 -21.81 13.25 -9.87
C ASP A 275 -22.77 12.04 -9.92
N LEU A 276 -22.38 10.92 -9.29
CA LEU A 276 -23.20 9.70 -9.18
C LEU A 276 -24.18 9.73 -8.00
N ASP A 277 -23.92 10.55 -6.98
CA ASP A 277 -24.75 10.72 -5.77
C ASP A 277 -25.18 9.38 -5.12
N GLU A 278 -26.48 9.11 -5.04
CA GLU A 278 -27.03 7.86 -4.47
C GLU A 278 -26.65 6.62 -5.31
N ALA A 279 -26.38 6.79 -6.60
CA ALA A 279 -25.92 5.71 -7.49
C ALA A 279 -24.43 5.37 -7.29
N ALA A 280 -23.70 6.13 -6.46
CA ALA A 280 -22.30 5.83 -6.17
C ALA A 280 -22.17 4.61 -5.23
N ALA A 281 -21.70 3.50 -5.78
CA ALA A 281 -21.39 2.29 -5.01
C ALA A 281 -20.49 2.57 -3.79
N GLN A 282 -20.74 1.87 -2.67
CA GLN A 282 -20.04 2.10 -1.40
C GLN A 282 -18.51 1.97 -1.50
N TRP A 283 -18.00 1.08 -2.34
CA TRP A 283 -16.55 0.93 -2.54
C TRP A 283 -15.91 2.19 -3.18
N ARG A 284 -16.63 2.95 -4.01
CA ARG A 284 -16.16 4.23 -4.56
C ARG A 284 -16.08 5.29 -3.46
N ARG A 285 -17.09 5.37 -2.60
CA ARG A 285 -17.12 6.23 -1.41
C ARG A 285 -15.93 5.95 -0.48
N ARG A 286 -15.67 4.66 -0.20
CA ARG A 286 -14.47 4.21 0.55
C ARG A 286 -13.16 4.55 -0.18
N GLY A 287 -13.16 4.51 -1.51
CA GLY A 287 -12.04 4.91 -2.35
C GLY A 287 -11.64 6.38 -2.18
N VAL A 288 -12.61 7.28 -2.00
CA VAL A 288 -12.36 8.70 -1.69
C VAL A 288 -11.65 8.83 -0.34
N LEU A 289 -12.19 8.19 0.71
CA LEU A 289 -11.58 8.21 2.05
C LEU A 289 -10.16 7.62 2.08
N ALA A 290 -9.94 6.53 1.35
CA ALA A 290 -8.61 5.95 1.19
C ALA A 290 -7.65 6.92 0.49
N SER A 291 -8.14 7.68 -0.51
CA SER A 291 -7.35 8.69 -1.21
C SER A 291 -6.99 9.86 -0.30
N CYS A 292 -7.88 10.30 0.60
CA CYS A 292 -7.56 11.30 1.63
C CYS A 292 -6.37 10.87 2.48
N ARG A 293 -6.36 9.62 2.94
CA ARG A 293 -5.25 9.07 3.72
C ARG A 293 -3.95 9.01 2.91
N ILE A 294 -4.01 8.60 1.64
CA ILE A 294 -2.83 8.57 0.75
C ILE A 294 -2.23 9.97 0.59
N VAL A 295 -3.08 11.00 0.46
CA VAL A 295 -2.62 12.40 0.40
C VAL A 295 -1.87 12.77 1.68
N LEU A 296 -2.40 12.43 2.87
CA LEU A 296 -1.70 12.69 4.13
C LEU A 296 -0.37 11.93 4.23
N GLU A 297 -0.32 10.66 3.82
CA GLU A 297 0.94 9.88 3.79
C GLU A 297 1.99 10.54 2.89
N ARG A 298 1.60 11.01 1.69
CA ARG A 298 2.51 11.71 0.77
C ARG A 298 2.94 13.08 1.31
N LEU A 299 2.02 13.84 1.92
CA LEU A 299 2.31 15.14 2.53
C LEU A 299 3.35 15.01 3.64
N PHE A 300 3.15 14.10 4.58
CA PHE A 300 4.09 13.91 5.69
C PHE A 300 5.43 13.33 5.22
N ARG A 301 5.43 12.55 4.13
CA ARG A 301 6.69 12.11 3.48
C ARG A 301 7.45 13.30 2.88
N GLU A 302 6.79 14.17 2.12
CA GLU A 302 7.43 15.37 1.56
C GLU A 302 8.00 16.29 2.66
N VAL A 303 7.27 16.43 3.78
CA VAL A 303 7.77 17.16 4.96
C VAL A 303 9.01 16.48 5.56
N ALA A 304 9.00 15.15 5.71
CA ALA A 304 10.12 14.39 6.27
C ALA A 304 11.37 14.41 5.36
N GLU A 305 11.18 14.46 4.03
CA GLU A 305 12.28 14.63 3.06
C GLU A 305 12.97 16.00 3.23
N THR A 306 12.18 17.04 3.50
CA THR A 306 12.70 18.41 3.72
C THR A 306 13.30 18.59 5.12
N TRP A 307 12.72 17.92 6.12
CA TRP A 307 13.11 17.98 7.52
C TRP A 307 13.42 16.57 8.05
N PRO A 308 14.68 16.09 7.88
CA PRO A 308 15.06 14.75 8.26
C PRO A 308 14.72 14.41 9.70
N LEU A 309 14.25 13.19 9.92
CA LEU A 309 13.71 12.69 11.18
C LEU A 309 14.73 11.89 12.00
N ASP A 310 16.02 11.95 11.64
CA ASP A 310 17.06 11.16 12.30
C ASP A 310 17.15 11.45 13.81
N GLY A 311 17.27 10.39 14.61
CA GLY A 311 17.45 10.48 16.06
C GLY A 311 16.22 10.92 16.87
N VAL A 312 15.09 11.27 16.23
CA VAL A 312 13.88 11.69 16.97
C VAL A 312 13.28 10.56 17.81
N ALA A 313 13.50 9.31 17.40
CA ALA A 313 13.06 8.14 18.17
C ALA A 313 13.69 8.10 19.57
N ASP A 314 14.92 8.56 19.74
CA ASP A 314 15.61 8.52 21.04
C ASP A 314 15.05 9.52 22.06
N GLN A 315 14.18 10.44 21.61
CA GLN A 315 13.41 11.31 22.49
C GLN A 315 12.26 10.58 23.22
N LEU A 316 11.97 9.33 22.89
CA LEU A 316 10.97 8.50 23.55
C LEU A 316 11.64 7.40 24.41
N SER A 317 10.95 6.97 25.46
CA SER A 317 11.32 5.83 26.28
C SER A 317 10.93 4.51 25.59
N ARG A 318 11.74 3.45 25.76
CA ARG A 318 11.45 2.11 25.23
C ARG A 318 10.26 1.46 25.93
N ASP A 319 10.25 1.54 27.26
CA ASP A 319 9.41 0.69 28.10
C ASP A 319 8.27 1.44 28.79
N ASP A 320 8.27 2.77 28.74
CA ASP A 320 7.31 3.60 29.48
C ASP A 320 6.35 4.37 28.57
N ARG A 321 5.14 3.82 28.43
CA ARG A 321 4.06 4.40 27.61
C ARG A 321 3.49 5.67 28.22
N GLU A 322 3.40 5.77 29.55
CA GLU A 322 2.82 6.94 30.22
C GLU A 322 3.74 8.14 30.09
N VAL A 323 5.05 7.93 30.26
CA VAL A 323 6.08 8.95 30.02
C VAL A 323 6.07 9.39 28.56
N ASN A 324 5.94 8.46 27.61
CA ASN A 324 5.84 8.83 26.19
C ASN A 324 4.59 9.67 25.90
N ALA A 325 3.42 9.26 26.40
CA ALA A 325 2.20 10.04 26.23
C ALA A 325 2.31 11.44 26.86
N ALA A 326 2.92 11.56 28.04
CA ALA A 326 3.19 12.85 28.67
C ALA A 326 4.16 13.72 27.85
N ARG A 327 5.23 13.13 27.29
CA ARG A 327 6.18 13.82 26.40
C ARG A 327 5.49 14.32 25.12
N LEU A 328 4.63 13.49 24.51
CA LEU A 328 3.89 13.88 23.31
C LEU A 328 2.91 15.02 23.59
N ARG A 329 2.19 14.96 24.71
CA ARG A 329 1.33 16.08 25.16
C ARG A 329 2.14 17.35 25.41
N GLY A 330 3.28 17.26 26.10
CA GLY A 330 4.17 18.41 26.32
C GLY A 330 4.73 18.99 25.02
N THR A 331 5.01 18.12 24.04
CA THR A 331 5.45 18.52 22.69
C THR A 331 4.33 19.25 21.95
N ALA A 332 3.10 18.75 22.00
CA ALA A 332 1.95 19.41 21.38
C ALA A 332 1.70 20.80 21.96
N VAL A 333 1.72 20.94 23.29
CA VAL A 333 1.60 22.23 23.97
C VAL A 333 2.73 23.19 23.53
N ALA A 334 3.97 22.71 23.43
CA ALA A 334 5.10 23.52 22.97
C ALA A 334 4.99 23.97 21.50
N LEU A 335 4.20 23.26 20.68
CA LEU A 335 3.91 23.63 19.29
C LEU A 335 2.68 24.55 19.17
N GLY A 336 1.89 24.71 20.23
CA GLY A 336 0.63 25.45 20.21
C GLY A 336 -0.59 24.62 19.77
N LEU A 337 -0.53 23.28 19.89
CA LEU A 337 -1.62 22.36 19.58
C LEU A 337 -2.46 22.10 20.83
N ASP A 338 -3.78 21.95 20.66
CA ASP A 338 -4.73 21.79 21.75
C ASP A 338 -4.58 20.44 22.47
N GLU A 339 -4.97 19.36 21.80
CA GLU A 339 -4.96 18.01 22.35
C GLU A 339 -4.27 17.02 21.40
N VAL A 340 -3.58 16.05 21.99
CA VAL A 340 -3.00 14.92 21.25
C VAL A 340 -4.01 13.78 21.22
N PRO A 341 -4.48 13.36 20.03
CA PRO A 341 -5.39 12.23 19.93
C PRO A 341 -4.86 10.97 20.65
N PRO A 342 -5.72 10.20 21.35
CA PRO A 342 -5.30 9.03 22.12
C PRO A 342 -4.55 7.99 21.28
N ALA A 343 -4.89 7.86 19.99
CA ALA A 343 -4.22 6.94 19.07
C ALA A 343 -2.75 7.33 18.82
N LEU A 344 -2.42 8.63 18.77
CA LEU A 344 -1.04 9.10 18.64
C LEU A 344 -0.25 8.87 19.94
N CYS A 345 -0.89 8.99 21.10
CA CYS A 345 -0.27 8.70 22.39
C CYS A 345 0.13 7.23 22.57
N ARG A 346 -0.47 6.31 21.80
CA ARG A 346 -0.16 4.87 21.84
C ARG A 346 1.02 4.47 20.96
N VAL A 347 1.55 5.39 20.15
CA VAL A 347 2.69 5.13 19.28
C VAL A 347 3.93 4.86 20.14
N THR A 348 4.59 3.74 19.87
CA THR A 348 5.79 3.31 20.61
C THR A 348 7.06 3.87 19.99
N GLN A 349 8.13 3.97 20.77
CA GLN A 349 9.45 4.37 20.26
C GLN A 349 9.88 3.49 19.08
N ARG A 350 9.63 2.17 19.13
CA ARG A 350 9.98 1.25 18.03
C ARG A 350 9.30 1.64 16.71
N GLN A 351 8.05 2.09 16.77
CA GLN A 351 7.31 2.55 15.60
C GLN A 351 7.80 3.90 15.08
N VAL A 352 8.18 4.82 15.98
CA VAL A 352 8.83 6.09 15.57
C VAL A 352 10.19 5.81 14.95
N ARG A 353 10.94 4.86 15.49
CA ARG A 353 12.23 4.43 14.96
C ARG A 353 12.10 3.83 13.55
N SER A 354 11.08 3.00 13.31
CA SER A 354 10.85 2.43 11.98
C SER A 354 10.68 3.50 10.89
N VAL A 355 9.96 4.59 11.19
CA VAL A 355 9.71 5.65 10.19
C VAL A 355 10.84 6.66 10.06
N SER A 356 11.67 6.83 11.10
CA SER A 356 12.78 7.78 11.09
C SER A 356 14.08 7.20 10.54
N GLU A 357 14.41 5.94 10.89
CA GLU A 357 15.70 5.31 10.53
C GLU A 357 15.59 4.32 9.36
N TYR A 358 14.41 3.73 9.15
CA TYR A 358 14.22 2.65 8.16
C TYR A 358 13.29 3.04 7.00
N ASP A 359 12.86 4.31 6.93
CA ASP A 359 11.97 4.88 5.91
C ASP A 359 10.65 4.10 5.72
N ASP A 360 10.08 3.57 6.82
CA ASP A 360 8.74 2.95 6.83
C ASP A 360 7.61 4.00 6.74
N SER A 361 7.71 4.95 5.80
CA SER A 361 6.81 6.10 5.64
C SER A 361 5.35 5.76 5.35
N TRP A 362 5.00 4.48 5.14
CA TRP A 362 3.63 3.98 5.03
C TRP A 362 2.85 4.00 6.36
N ARG A 363 3.55 4.15 7.50
CA ARG A 363 2.92 4.24 8.83
C ARG A 363 2.63 5.69 9.20
N LEU A 364 1.46 6.19 8.80
CA LEU A 364 1.07 7.58 8.97
C LEU A 364 1.14 8.08 10.43
N ARG A 365 0.52 7.38 11.40
CA ARG A 365 0.51 7.82 12.81
C ARG A 365 1.93 7.94 13.41
N PRO A 366 2.82 6.93 13.28
CA PRO A 366 4.22 7.09 13.66
C PRO A 366 4.96 8.22 12.94
N LEU A 367 4.70 8.42 11.64
CA LEU A 367 5.30 9.51 10.86
C LEU A 367 4.88 10.90 11.38
N ILE A 368 3.60 11.06 11.73
CA ILE A 368 3.08 12.29 12.38
C ILE A 368 3.79 12.52 13.71
N VAL A 369 3.92 11.48 14.55
CA VAL A 369 4.59 11.59 15.86
C VAL A 369 6.07 11.96 15.70
N ALA A 370 6.78 11.33 14.76
CA ALA A 370 8.17 11.66 14.45
C ALA A 370 8.31 13.12 13.99
N THR A 371 7.40 13.57 13.12
CA THR A 371 7.35 14.95 12.61
C THR A 371 7.04 15.96 13.74
N MET A 372 6.16 15.62 14.69
CA MET A 372 5.88 16.45 15.87
C MET A 372 7.12 16.64 16.75
N LEU A 373 7.83 15.55 17.05
CA LEU A 373 9.05 15.60 17.84
C LEU A 373 10.10 16.47 17.14
N ARG A 374 10.25 16.32 15.82
CA ARG A 374 11.16 17.15 15.02
C ARG A 374 10.77 18.62 15.03
N ALA A 375 9.49 18.92 14.87
CA ALA A 375 8.97 20.29 14.83
C ALA A 375 9.20 21.07 16.13
N ARG A 376 9.36 20.37 17.27
CA ARG A 376 9.66 21.00 18.56
C ARG A 376 11.07 21.56 18.61
N ASP A 377 12.03 20.88 18.01
CA ASP A 377 13.45 21.23 18.09
C ASP A 377 13.89 22.23 17.01
N VAL A 378 13.06 22.40 15.98
CA VAL A 378 13.44 23.16 14.78
C VAL A 378 12.52 24.35 14.56
N ASP A 379 13.10 25.55 14.67
CA ASP A 379 12.42 26.80 14.38
C ASP A 379 12.10 26.91 12.88
N GLY A 380 10.86 27.27 12.56
CA GLY A 380 10.38 27.37 11.17
C GLY A 380 9.85 26.06 10.56
N HIS A 381 9.76 24.97 11.33
CA HIS A 381 9.16 23.73 10.85
C HIS A 381 7.69 23.94 10.42
N PRO A 382 7.22 23.42 9.27
CA PRO A 382 5.87 23.67 8.73
C PRO A 382 4.76 23.29 9.71
N LEU A 383 4.90 22.15 10.40
CA LEU A 383 3.95 21.74 11.43
C LEU A 383 3.82 22.73 12.60
N ARG A 384 4.90 23.42 12.98
CA ARG A 384 4.86 24.45 14.03
C ARG A 384 4.10 25.69 13.54
N VAL A 385 4.36 26.11 12.30
CA VAL A 385 3.64 27.24 11.68
C VAL A 385 2.15 26.92 11.52
N ALA A 386 1.83 25.70 11.06
CA ALA A 386 0.46 25.22 10.91
C ALA A 386 -0.26 25.14 12.26
N ALA A 387 0.38 24.59 13.29
CA ALA A 387 -0.16 24.53 14.64
C ALA A 387 -0.53 25.90 15.23
N GLN A 388 0.29 26.92 14.96
CA GLN A 388 0.01 28.28 15.42
C GLN A 388 -1.20 28.91 14.73
N LYS A 389 -1.47 28.53 13.47
CA LYS A 389 -2.64 29.01 12.73
C LYS A 389 -3.91 28.25 13.12
N ASP A 390 -3.79 26.95 13.34
CA ASP A 390 -4.89 26.06 13.70
C ASP A 390 -4.45 25.07 14.80
N PRO A 391 -4.72 25.40 16.08
CA PRO A 391 -4.41 24.52 17.22
C PRO A 391 -5.12 23.16 17.18
N SER A 392 -6.22 23.05 16.42
CA SER A 392 -7.02 21.82 16.29
C SER A 392 -6.49 20.84 15.23
N LEU A 393 -5.37 21.17 14.56
CA LEU A 393 -4.82 20.44 13.41
C LEU A 393 -4.66 18.93 13.65
N LEU A 394 -4.20 18.50 14.83
CA LEU A 394 -4.07 17.06 15.14
C LEU A 394 -5.41 16.34 15.19
N GLY A 395 -6.47 17.02 15.66
CA GLY A 395 -7.82 16.50 15.66
C GLY A 395 -8.34 16.26 14.24
N LYS A 396 -8.13 17.23 13.34
CA LYS A 396 -8.48 17.10 11.91
C LYS A 396 -7.74 15.94 11.24
N ILE A 397 -6.43 15.84 11.46
CA ILE A 397 -5.61 14.74 10.91
C ILE A 397 -6.14 13.38 11.40
N GLU A 398 -6.40 13.23 12.71
CA GLU A 398 -6.92 11.97 13.23
C GLU A 398 -8.33 11.68 12.71
N HIS A 399 -9.19 12.68 12.54
CA HIS A 399 -10.53 12.50 11.97
C HIS A 399 -10.46 11.92 10.54
N VAL A 400 -9.57 12.45 9.68
CA VAL A 400 -9.34 11.89 8.33
C VAL A 400 -8.80 10.45 8.42
N ILE A 401 -7.86 10.17 9.33
CA ILE A 401 -7.30 8.82 9.52
C ILE A 401 -8.36 7.82 9.97
N VAL A 402 -9.20 8.20 10.93
CA VAL A 402 -10.27 7.35 11.46
C VAL A 402 -11.34 7.12 10.41
N SER A 403 -11.76 8.16 9.69
CA SER A 403 -12.73 8.04 8.59
C SER A 403 -12.23 7.09 7.50
N ALA A 404 -10.94 7.18 7.14
CA ALA A 404 -10.31 6.24 6.20
C ALA A 404 -10.09 4.84 6.78
N GLY A 405 -9.87 4.71 8.10
CA GLY A 405 -9.63 3.44 8.78
C GLY A 405 -10.90 2.64 9.07
N GLY A 406 -12.01 3.30 9.43
CA GLY A 406 -13.33 2.69 9.62
C GLY A 406 -13.85 2.06 8.32
N ALA A 407 -13.58 2.72 7.18
CA ALA A 407 -13.83 2.18 5.85
C ALA A 407 -13.09 0.86 5.53
N VAL A 408 -12.05 0.50 6.31
CA VAL A 408 -11.19 -0.67 6.11
C VAL A 408 -11.47 -1.79 7.13
N HIS A 409 -12.09 -1.50 8.28
CA HIS A 409 -12.04 -2.40 9.45
C HIS A 409 -13.34 -2.78 10.16
N ASP A 410 -14.55 -2.47 9.70
CA ASP A 410 -15.73 -3.04 10.37
C ASP A 410 -16.83 -3.58 9.43
N GLY A 411 -17.46 -4.66 9.89
CA GLY A 411 -18.47 -5.45 9.21
C GLY A 411 -19.87 -4.86 9.25
N GLN A 412 -20.01 -3.55 9.51
CA GLN A 412 -21.28 -2.86 9.36
C GLN A 412 -21.30 -2.04 8.06
N PRO A 413 -22.45 -1.94 7.37
CA PRO A 413 -22.59 -1.06 6.23
C PRO A 413 -22.64 0.38 6.74
N ASP A 414 -21.47 0.94 7.05
CA ASP A 414 -21.33 2.39 7.25
C ASP A 414 -21.67 3.04 5.91
N HIS A 415 -22.93 3.46 5.77
CA HIS A 415 -23.35 4.34 4.71
C HIS A 415 -22.69 5.70 4.96
N PHE A 416 -21.56 5.95 4.30
CA PHE A 416 -20.98 7.28 4.23
C PHE A 416 -21.90 8.14 3.38
N ASP A 417 -22.51 9.16 3.97
CA ASP A 417 -23.25 10.17 3.22
C ASP A 417 -22.28 11.08 2.44
N LEU A 418 -22.80 11.76 1.42
CA LEU A 418 -21.97 12.69 0.64
C LEU A 418 -21.42 13.84 1.48
N ALA A 419 -22.17 14.27 2.49
CA ALA A 419 -21.78 15.38 3.35
C ALA A 419 -20.52 15.06 4.18
N SER A 420 -20.42 13.84 4.74
CA SER A 420 -19.25 13.39 5.49
C SER A 420 -18.04 13.18 4.58
N LEU A 421 -18.26 12.70 3.34
CA LEU A 421 -17.19 12.58 2.35
C LEU A 421 -16.65 13.97 1.97
N GLU A 422 -17.54 14.91 1.67
CA GLU A 422 -17.16 16.30 1.36
C GLU A 422 -16.40 16.94 2.51
N ALA A 423 -16.86 16.78 3.76
CA ALA A 423 -16.17 17.27 4.94
C ALA A 423 -14.76 16.69 5.08
N CYS A 424 -14.58 15.38 4.85
CA CYS A 424 -13.27 14.72 4.90
C CYS A 424 -12.32 15.21 3.79
N VAL A 425 -12.83 15.44 2.58
CA VAL A 425 -12.04 16.01 1.46
C VAL A 425 -11.65 17.45 1.77
N GLN A 426 -12.58 18.26 2.28
CA GLN A 426 -12.34 19.64 2.70
C GLN A 426 -11.28 19.72 3.81
N GLU A 427 -11.38 18.88 4.85
CA GLU A 427 -10.38 18.80 5.91
C GLU A 427 -9.01 18.38 5.38
N THR A 428 -8.96 17.48 4.41
CA THR A 428 -7.70 17.07 3.77
C THR A 428 -7.03 18.25 3.05
N LEU A 429 -7.81 19.06 2.33
CA LEU A 429 -7.29 20.29 1.71
C LEU A 429 -6.86 21.33 2.75
N GLU A 430 -7.59 21.46 3.85
CA GLU A 430 -7.21 22.35 4.97
C GLU A 430 -5.86 21.95 5.57
N ILE A 431 -5.67 20.67 5.87
CA ILE A 431 -4.41 20.16 6.41
C ILE A 431 -3.25 20.45 5.45
N VAL A 432 -3.45 20.20 4.15
CA VAL A 432 -2.45 20.50 3.12
C VAL A 432 -2.13 22.00 3.07
N GLY A 433 -3.16 22.85 2.97
CA GLY A 433 -2.99 24.29 2.88
C GLY A 433 -2.28 24.87 4.10
N LEU A 434 -2.59 24.36 5.30
CA LEU A 434 -1.93 24.76 6.53
C LEU A 434 -0.46 24.34 6.57
N LEU A 435 -0.14 23.08 6.25
CA LEU A 435 1.22 22.55 6.31
C LEU A 435 2.14 23.13 5.23
N LEU A 436 1.61 23.38 4.03
CA LEU A 436 2.36 24.01 2.94
C LEU A 436 2.30 25.54 2.97
N ASN A 437 1.58 26.13 3.94
CA ASN A 437 1.39 27.57 4.07
C ASN A 437 0.74 28.22 2.82
N LEU A 438 -0.18 27.51 2.18
CA LEU A 438 -0.91 27.95 1.00
C LEU A 438 -2.24 28.63 1.40
N PRO A 439 -2.75 29.59 0.61
CA PRO A 439 -4.08 30.13 0.80
C PRO A 439 -5.11 29.04 0.48
N LEU A 440 -6.12 28.88 1.34
CA LEU A 440 -7.21 27.95 1.11
C LEU A 440 -8.53 28.70 0.88
N ARG A 441 -9.28 28.26 -0.12
CA ARG A 441 -10.71 28.53 -0.28
C ARG A 441 -11.51 27.24 -0.11
N PRO A 442 -12.62 27.24 0.65
CA PRO A 442 -13.48 26.08 0.77
C PRO A 442 -13.96 25.58 -0.59
N ILE A 443 -14.02 24.26 -0.77
CA ILE A 443 -14.46 23.64 -2.03
C ILE A 443 -15.83 24.19 -2.47
N ARG A 444 -16.75 24.40 -1.52
CA ARG A 444 -18.10 24.95 -1.78
C ARG A 444 -18.12 26.35 -2.40
N GLU A 445 -17.04 27.13 -2.24
CA GLU A 445 -16.93 28.47 -2.83
C GLU A 445 -16.30 28.44 -4.23
N VAL A 446 -15.67 27.33 -4.58
CA VAL A 446 -14.90 27.15 -5.82
C VAL A 446 -15.64 26.28 -6.84
N LEU A 447 -16.54 25.42 -6.36
CA LEU A 447 -17.58 24.75 -7.14
C LEU A 447 -18.56 25.76 -7.75
#